data_AF-A0A4Y4DS34-F1
#
_entry.id   AF-A0A4Y4DS34-F1
#
_cell.length_a   1.000
_cell.length_b   1.000
_cell.length_c   1.000
_cell.angle_alpha   90.00
_cell.angle_beta   90.00
_cell.angle_gamma   90.00
#
_symmetry.space_group_name_H-M   'P 1'
#
loop_
_entity.id
_entity.type
_entity.pdbx_description
1 polymer ?
#
loop_
_entity_poly.entity_id
_entity_poly.type
_entity_poly.pdbx_seq_one_letter_code
_entity_poly.pdbx_strand_id
1 'polypeptide(L)'
;MLDDASARAAVVAAADRLFYARGVQSVGMDAVRAEAGVSLKRIYSLFPSKDDLVVAVLRHRTEQWDAGIARAAAGETTPRGRLLAVFDFLDTWFREDGFRGCAFINSFGELGATSPAVAAAVREHKESFQRYARGVVREAGLPDDVALQVVLLAEGAQTTAAITQDVDVAYQARRAAEAILDAAVPATT
;
A
#
# COMPACT_ATOMS: atom_id res chain seq x y z
N MET A 1 15.45 17.39 22.97
CA MET A 1 14.48 17.83 21.93
C MET A 1 14.82 17.05 20.67
N LEU A 2 13.86 16.37 20.05
CA LEU A 2 14.09 15.65 18.79
C LEU A 2 14.55 16.65 17.71
N ASP A 3 15.50 16.25 16.87
CA ASP A 3 15.80 16.98 15.64
C ASP A 3 14.62 16.93 14.65
N ASP A 4 14.65 17.75 13.60
CA ASP A 4 13.54 17.87 12.63
C ASP A 4 13.22 16.55 11.93
N ALA A 5 14.24 15.74 11.62
CA ALA A 5 14.05 14.45 10.94
C ALA A 5 13.37 13.43 11.84
N SER A 6 13.87 13.28 13.07
CA SER A 6 13.33 12.38 14.09
C SER A 6 11.91 12.80 14.49
N ALA A 7 11.66 14.11 14.61
CA ALA A 7 10.32 14.64 14.88
C ALA A 7 9.35 14.37 13.71
N ARG A 8 9.78 14.55 12.46
CA ARG A 8 8.97 14.19 11.28
C ARG A 8 8.62 12.70 11.27
N ALA A 9 9.60 11.83 11.47
CA ALA A 9 9.39 10.39 11.50
C ALA A 9 8.42 9.97 12.62
N ALA A 10 8.59 10.50 13.83
CA ALA A 10 7.70 10.23 14.95
C ALA A 10 6.25 10.66 14.68
N VAL A 11 6.06 11.84 14.10
CA VAL A 11 4.73 12.36 13.74
C VAL A 11 4.08 11.54 12.63
N VAL A 12 4.83 11.17 11.59
CA VAL A 12 4.32 10.32 10.50
C VAL A 12 3.92 8.94 11.03
N ALA A 13 4.76 8.30 11.85
CA ALA A 13 4.46 6.99 12.41
C ALA A 13 3.23 7.01 13.34
N ALA A 14 3.09 8.06 14.16
CA ALA A 14 1.93 8.26 15.03
C ALA A 14 0.65 8.49 14.21
N ALA A 15 0.72 9.36 13.21
CA ALA A 15 -0.39 9.67 12.32
C ALA A 15 -0.82 8.44 11.51
N ASP A 16 0.14 7.67 10.99
CA ASP A 16 -0.12 6.43 10.28
C ASP A 16 -0.92 5.43 11.11
N ARG A 17 -0.47 5.13 12.34
CA ARG A 17 -1.20 4.23 13.26
C ARG A 17 -2.63 4.72 13.51
N LEU A 18 -2.80 6.01 13.80
CA LEU A 18 -4.11 6.57 14.13
C LEU A 18 -5.05 6.61 12.92
N PHE A 19 -4.58 7.11 11.78
CA PHE A 19 -5.36 7.21 10.54
C PHE A 19 -5.75 5.83 10.03
N TYR A 20 -4.83 4.87 10.06
CA TYR A 20 -5.13 3.49 9.63
C TYR A 20 -6.15 2.80 10.52
N ALA A 21 -6.06 2.99 11.84
CA ALA A 21 -6.96 2.34 12.79
C ALA A 21 -8.37 2.97 12.82
N ARG A 22 -8.46 4.30 12.68
CA ARG A 22 -9.68 5.07 13.01
C ARG A 22 -10.27 5.84 11.83
N GLY A 23 -9.57 5.92 10.70
CA GLY A 23 -9.91 6.77 9.57
C GLY A 23 -9.30 8.16 9.69
N VAL A 24 -9.07 8.81 8.56
CA VAL A 24 -8.37 10.11 8.53
C VAL A 24 -9.26 11.21 9.10
N GLN A 25 -10.52 11.30 8.69
CA GLN A 25 -11.45 12.37 9.07
C GLN A 25 -11.73 12.37 10.58
N SER A 26 -11.83 11.19 11.20
CA SER A 26 -12.17 11.05 12.63
C SER A 26 -11.01 11.45 13.57
N VAL A 27 -9.76 11.44 13.07
CA VAL A 27 -8.57 11.71 13.88
C VAL A 27 -8.22 13.19 13.86
N GLY A 28 -8.35 13.86 15.01
CA GLY A 28 -7.90 15.23 15.19
C GLY A 28 -6.38 15.36 15.36
N MET A 29 -5.82 16.53 15.05
CA MET A 29 -4.37 16.81 15.19
C MET A 29 -3.90 16.76 16.65
N ASP A 30 -4.79 16.95 17.62
CA ASP A 30 -4.46 16.78 19.05
C ASP A 30 -4.22 15.32 19.44
N ALA A 31 -4.88 14.36 18.78
CA ALA A 31 -4.61 12.94 18.99
C ALA A 31 -3.22 12.56 18.44
N VAL A 32 -2.88 13.07 17.25
CA VAL A 32 -1.54 12.89 16.66
C VAL A 32 -0.46 13.50 17.56
N ARG A 33 -0.70 14.71 18.09
CA ARG A 33 0.18 15.37 19.06
C ARG A 33 0.43 14.51 20.30
N ALA A 34 -0.64 13.97 20.89
CA ALA A 34 -0.54 13.15 22.09
C ALA A 34 0.23 11.85 21.83
N GLU A 35 -0.04 11.18 20.71
CA GLU A 35 0.63 9.94 20.30
C GLU A 35 2.11 10.15 19.92
N ALA A 36 2.41 11.24 19.21
CA ALA A 36 3.77 11.53 18.72
C ALA A 36 4.69 12.10 19.81
N GLY A 37 4.14 12.66 20.90
CA GLY A 37 4.91 13.40 21.90
C GLY A 37 5.53 14.70 21.35
N VAL A 38 5.02 15.22 20.24
CA VAL A 38 5.50 16.45 19.58
C VAL A 38 4.44 17.53 19.72
N SER A 39 4.82 18.76 20.10
CA SER A 39 3.87 19.86 20.30
C SER A 39 3.11 20.21 19.01
N LEU A 40 1.86 20.69 19.13
CA LEU A 40 1.03 21.01 17.97
C LEU A 40 1.67 22.08 17.08
N LYS A 41 2.27 23.11 17.69
CA LYS A 41 3.03 24.15 16.99
C LYS A 41 4.17 23.55 16.17
N ARG A 42 4.88 22.55 16.73
CA ARG A 42 5.98 21.89 16.02
C ARG A 42 5.46 21.00 14.89
N ILE A 43 4.36 20.27 15.09
CA ILE A 43 3.72 19.49 14.03
C ILE A 43 3.36 20.39 12.84
N TYR A 44 2.69 21.52 13.07
CA TYR A 44 2.33 22.45 11.98
C TYR A 44 3.55 23.13 11.32
N SER A 45 4.67 23.26 12.03
CA SER A 45 5.91 23.73 11.38
C SER A 45 6.54 22.69 10.45
N LEU A 46 6.29 21.39 10.68
CA LEU A 46 6.78 20.29 9.84
C LEU A 46 5.78 19.93 8.72
N PHE A 47 4.48 20.01 9.01
CA PHE A 47 3.38 19.69 8.11
C PHE A 47 2.34 20.82 8.18
N PRO A 48 2.38 21.77 7.22
CA PRO A 48 1.55 22.98 7.27
C PRO A 48 0.04 22.71 7.38
N SER A 49 -0.42 21.58 6.85
CA SER A 49 -1.80 21.11 6.96
C SER A 49 -1.88 19.64 7.36
N LYS A 50 -3.10 19.20 7.72
CA LYS A 50 -3.38 17.78 7.92
C LYS A 50 -3.21 16.98 6.61
N ASP A 51 -3.58 17.56 5.47
CA ASP A 51 -3.40 16.94 4.16
C ASP A 51 -1.91 16.68 3.86
N ASP A 52 -1.01 17.62 4.21
CA ASP A 52 0.44 17.42 4.07
C ASP A 52 0.95 16.25 4.91
N LEU A 53 0.38 16.07 6.10
CA LEU A 53 0.69 14.92 6.96
C LEU A 53 0.13 13.62 6.38
N VAL A 54 -1.08 13.62 5.83
CA VAL A 54 -1.67 12.46 5.16
C VAL A 54 -0.82 12.05 3.96
N VAL A 55 -0.40 13.01 3.13
CA VAL A 55 0.51 12.74 1.99
C VAL A 55 1.83 12.14 2.47
N ALA A 56 2.40 12.64 3.56
CA ALA A 56 3.62 12.07 4.14
C ALA A 56 3.42 10.64 4.64
N VAL A 57 2.27 10.34 5.28
CA VAL A 57 1.89 8.99 5.69
C VAL A 57 1.74 8.07 4.47
N LEU A 58 1.08 8.52 3.39
CA LEU A 58 0.92 7.72 2.17
C LEU A 58 2.26 7.42 1.50
N ARG A 59 3.21 8.37 1.48
CA ARG A 59 4.57 8.12 0.99
C ARG A 59 5.30 7.09 1.84
N HIS A 60 5.21 7.21 3.16
CA HIS A 60 5.77 6.23 4.08
C HIS A 60 5.18 4.83 3.87
N ARG A 61 3.87 4.72 3.64
CA ARG A 61 3.20 3.46 3.30
C ARG A 61 3.64 2.90 1.94
N THR A 62 3.95 3.76 0.97
CA THR A 62 4.54 3.31 -0.31
C THR A 62 5.90 2.67 -0.09
N GLU A 63 6.77 3.29 0.72
CA GLU A 63 8.07 2.72 1.07
C GLU A 63 7.94 1.35 1.76
N GLN A 64 7.00 1.22 2.70
CA GLN A 64 6.71 -0.06 3.37
C GLN A 64 6.21 -1.13 2.39
N TRP A 65 5.30 -0.75 1.48
CA TRP A 65 4.76 -1.63 0.45
C TRP A 65 5.85 -2.12 -0.50
N ASP A 66 6.64 -1.20 -1.05
CA ASP A 66 7.73 -1.52 -1.99
C ASP A 66 8.78 -2.42 -1.32
N ALA A 67 9.14 -2.14 -0.06
CA ALA A 67 10.04 -2.99 0.71
C ALA A 67 9.42 -4.36 1.04
N GLY A 68 8.11 -4.41 1.31
CA GLY A 68 7.36 -5.64 1.56
C GLY A 68 7.40 -6.58 0.36
N ILE A 69 7.03 -6.06 -0.82
CA ILE A 69 7.11 -6.80 -2.08
C ILE A 69 8.55 -7.23 -2.38
N ALA A 70 9.52 -6.32 -2.24
CA ALA A 70 10.92 -6.65 -2.52
C ALA A 70 11.44 -7.79 -1.62
N ARG A 71 11.06 -7.81 -0.34
CA ARG A 71 11.42 -8.89 0.59
C ARG A 71 10.77 -10.21 0.20
N ALA A 72 9.47 -10.21 -0.13
CA ALA A 72 8.79 -11.43 -0.55
C ALA A 72 9.38 -11.98 -1.86
N ALA A 73 9.76 -11.10 -2.77
CA ALA A 73 10.39 -11.45 -4.04
C ALA A 73 11.88 -11.84 -3.95
N ALA A 74 12.55 -11.62 -2.81
CA ALA A 74 14.01 -11.76 -2.71
C ALA A 74 14.53 -13.19 -2.95
N GLY A 75 13.70 -14.21 -2.68
CA GLY A 75 14.02 -15.62 -2.91
C GLY A 75 13.64 -16.14 -4.30
N GLU A 76 12.93 -15.35 -5.10
CA GLU A 76 12.34 -15.79 -6.35
C GLU A 76 13.32 -15.61 -7.52
N THR A 77 13.64 -16.72 -8.19
CA THR A 77 14.58 -16.74 -9.33
C THR A 77 13.91 -16.50 -10.67
N THR A 78 12.57 -16.47 -10.71
CA THR A 78 11.79 -16.29 -11.95
C THR A 78 10.91 -15.04 -11.88
N PRO A 79 10.66 -14.35 -13.01
CA PRO A 79 9.67 -13.26 -13.06
C PRO A 79 8.28 -13.70 -12.59
N ARG A 80 7.86 -14.93 -12.96
CA ARG A 80 6.61 -15.53 -12.49
C ARG A 80 6.57 -15.61 -10.96
N GLY A 81 7.62 -16.15 -10.36
CA GLY A 81 7.75 -16.24 -8.90
C GLY A 81 7.62 -14.88 -8.22
N ARG A 82 8.32 -13.87 -8.74
CA ARG A 82 8.24 -12.48 -8.23
C ARG A 82 6.84 -11.87 -8.32
N LEU A 83 6.09 -12.12 -9.39
CA LEU A 83 4.69 -11.67 -9.50
C LEU A 83 3.80 -12.35 -8.45
N LEU A 84 4.01 -13.64 -8.23
CA LEU A 84 3.22 -14.41 -7.28
C LEU A 84 3.58 -14.09 -5.81
N ALA A 85 4.84 -13.75 -5.53
CA ALA A 85 5.32 -13.33 -4.22
C ALA A 85 4.60 -12.10 -3.66
N VAL A 86 3.98 -11.28 -4.54
CA VAL A 86 3.08 -10.19 -4.10
C VAL A 86 1.95 -10.74 -3.24
N PHE A 87 1.37 -11.89 -3.60
CA PHE A 87 0.27 -12.49 -2.85
C PHE A 87 0.73 -13.16 -1.56
N ASP A 88 1.98 -13.64 -1.50
CA ASP A 88 2.58 -14.19 -0.28
C ASP A 88 2.84 -13.06 0.74
N PHE A 89 3.27 -11.89 0.25
CA PHE A 89 3.31 -10.67 1.05
C PHE A 89 1.92 -10.28 1.56
N LEU A 90 0.90 -10.32 0.71
CA LEU A 90 -0.48 -10.04 1.12
C LEU A 90 -1.00 -11.01 2.19
N ASP A 91 -0.75 -12.32 2.04
CA ASP A 91 -1.16 -13.32 3.05
C ASP A 91 -0.54 -13.01 4.42
N THR A 92 0.76 -12.69 4.44
CA THR A 92 1.45 -12.28 5.66
C THR A 92 0.83 -11.02 6.25
N TRP A 93 0.62 -10.00 5.42
CA TRP A 93 0.11 -8.71 5.84
C TRP A 93 -1.33 -8.79 6.37
N PHE A 94 -2.19 -9.61 5.76
CA PHE A 94 -3.58 -9.77 6.19
C PHE A 94 -3.71 -10.42 7.57
N ARG A 95 -2.69 -11.17 8.00
CA ARG A 95 -2.62 -11.84 9.30
C ARG A 95 -2.02 -10.95 10.40
N GLU A 96 -1.56 -9.74 10.07
CA GLU A 96 -1.08 -8.79 11.07
C GLU A 96 -2.23 -8.22 11.91
N ASP A 97 -1.96 -8.05 13.20
CA ASP A 97 -2.93 -7.46 14.12
C ASP A 97 -3.30 -6.04 13.68
N GLY A 98 -4.61 -5.80 13.57
CA GLY A 98 -5.13 -4.50 13.17
C GLY A 98 -5.05 -4.23 11.66
N PHE A 99 -4.93 -5.26 10.82
CA PHE A 99 -5.17 -5.14 9.38
C PHE A 99 -6.55 -4.54 9.09
N ARG A 100 -6.57 -3.48 8.27
CA ARG A 100 -7.76 -2.66 7.94
C ARG A 100 -7.86 -2.38 6.43
N GLY A 101 -7.27 -3.25 5.61
CA GLY A 101 -7.25 -3.10 4.17
C GLY A 101 -6.22 -2.11 3.66
N CYS A 102 -6.45 -1.61 2.45
CA CYS A 102 -5.53 -0.72 1.75
C CYS A 102 -5.65 0.72 2.28
N ALA A 103 -4.60 1.23 2.93
CA ALA A 103 -4.55 2.61 3.43
C ALA A 103 -4.81 3.66 2.32
N PHE A 104 -4.39 3.36 1.08
CA PHE A 104 -4.58 4.23 -0.08
C PHE A 104 -6.05 4.29 -0.52
N ILE A 105 -6.75 3.15 -0.58
CA ILE A 105 -8.18 3.09 -0.93
C ILE A 105 -9.01 3.79 0.15
N ASN A 106 -8.72 3.51 1.42
CA ASN A 106 -9.42 4.14 2.54
C ASN A 106 -9.25 5.67 2.52
N SER A 107 -8.01 6.14 2.36
CA SER A 107 -7.72 7.59 2.30
C SER A 107 -8.34 8.26 1.07
N PHE A 108 -8.35 7.60 -0.09
CA PHE A 108 -9.01 8.11 -1.28
C PHE A 108 -10.53 8.19 -1.10
N GLY A 109 -11.14 7.20 -0.45
CA GLY A 109 -12.57 7.22 -0.13
C GLY A 109 -12.96 8.39 0.78
N GLU A 110 -12.13 8.72 1.77
CA GLU A 110 -12.40 9.80 2.73
C GLU A 110 -12.08 11.21 2.19
N LEU A 111 -11.05 11.34 1.35
CA LEU A 111 -10.45 12.63 1.01
C LEU A 111 -10.27 12.89 -0.49
N GLY A 112 -10.41 11.88 -1.35
CA GLY A 112 -10.07 11.99 -2.77
C GLY A 112 -10.91 13.01 -3.54
N ALA A 113 -12.13 13.31 -3.05
CA ALA A 113 -13.01 14.32 -3.65
C ALA A 113 -12.67 15.75 -3.22
N THR A 114 -12.03 15.94 -2.05
CA THR A 114 -11.82 17.26 -1.43
C THR A 114 -10.35 17.67 -1.33
N SER A 115 -9.43 16.72 -1.46
CA SER A 115 -7.99 16.94 -1.38
C SER A 115 -7.28 16.45 -2.64
N PRO A 116 -6.97 17.34 -3.60
CA PRO A 116 -6.21 16.99 -4.80
C PRO A 116 -4.83 16.40 -4.48
N ALA A 117 -4.18 16.85 -3.40
CA ALA A 117 -2.87 16.37 -2.98
C ALA A 117 -2.92 14.90 -2.52
N VAL A 118 -3.93 14.54 -1.71
CA VAL A 118 -4.14 13.15 -1.28
C VAL A 118 -4.53 12.27 -2.47
N ALA A 119 -5.42 12.74 -3.34
CA ALA A 119 -5.78 12.03 -4.56
C ALA A 119 -4.56 11.75 -5.46
N ALA A 120 -3.66 12.73 -5.61
CA ALA A 120 -2.42 12.57 -6.38
C ALA A 120 -1.48 11.53 -5.74
N ALA A 121 -1.26 11.59 -4.42
CA ALA A 121 -0.40 10.63 -3.72
C ALA A 121 -0.92 9.18 -3.82
N VAL A 122 -2.24 8.98 -3.77
CA VAL A 122 -2.85 7.66 -4.00
C VAL A 122 -2.63 7.18 -5.43
N ARG A 123 -2.84 8.05 -6.43
CA ARG A 123 -2.60 7.70 -7.85
C ARG A 123 -1.14 7.34 -8.09
N GLU A 124 -0.22 8.11 -7.54
CA GLU A 124 1.23 7.87 -7.66
C GLU A 124 1.62 6.48 -7.13
N HIS A 125 1.08 6.07 -5.97
CA HIS A 125 1.28 4.74 -5.43
C HIS A 125 0.73 3.64 -6.36
N LYS A 126 -0.51 3.77 -6.82
CA LYS A 126 -1.16 2.82 -7.72
C LYS A 126 -0.36 2.66 -9.02
N GLU A 127 0.10 3.77 -9.59
CA GLU A 127 0.95 3.77 -10.77
C GLU A 127 2.33 3.14 -10.50
N SER A 128 2.91 3.34 -9.31
CA SER A 128 4.16 2.70 -8.92
C SER A 128 4.05 1.18 -8.90
N PHE A 129 3.00 0.66 -8.27
CA PHE A 129 2.75 -0.79 -8.24
C PHE A 129 2.47 -1.35 -9.64
N GLN A 130 1.71 -0.64 -10.47
CA GLN A 130 1.52 -1.02 -11.87
C GLN A 130 2.82 -1.02 -12.68
N ARG A 131 3.71 -0.03 -12.47
CA ARG A 131 5.03 0.01 -13.12
C ARG A 131 5.89 -1.18 -12.70
N TYR A 132 5.91 -1.52 -11.41
CA TYR A 132 6.58 -2.71 -10.91
C TYR A 132 6.05 -3.98 -11.62
N ALA A 133 4.74 -4.21 -11.60
CA ALA A 133 4.13 -5.39 -12.21
C ALA A 133 4.41 -5.48 -13.71
N ARG A 134 4.32 -4.36 -14.45
CA ARG A 134 4.65 -4.29 -15.88
C ARG A 134 6.12 -4.63 -16.15
N GLY A 135 7.03 -4.15 -15.32
CA GLY A 135 8.45 -4.49 -15.42
C GLY A 135 8.66 -6.01 -15.33
N VAL A 136 8.09 -6.64 -14.31
CA VAL A 136 8.23 -8.09 -14.11
C VAL A 136 7.52 -8.91 -15.20
N VAL A 137 6.33 -8.48 -15.66
CA VAL A 137 5.61 -9.11 -16.78
C VAL A 137 6.40 -9.06 -18.08
N ARG A 138 7.04 -7.93 -18.39
CA ARG A 138 7.91 -7.80 -19.57
C ARG A 138 9.15 -8.68 -19.48
N GLU A 139 9.78 -8.75 -18.31
CA GLU A 139 10.89 -9.69 -18.06
C GLU A 139 10.46 -11.15 -18.22
N ALA A 140 9.18 -11.47 -17.97
CA ALA A 140 8.60 -12.79 -18.20
C ALA A 140 8.28 -13.07 -19.69
N GLY A 141 8.40 -12.07 -20.59
CA GLY A 141 7.98 -12.18 -21.98
C GLY A 141 6.46 -12.30 -22.17
N LEU A 142 5.67 -11.85 -21.19
CA LEU A 142 4.21 -11.94 -21.20
C LEU A 142 3.57 -10.66 -21.76
N PRO A 143 2.32 -10.71 -22.25
CA PRO A 143 1.57 -9.52 -22.67
C PRO A 143 1.43 -8.46 -21.57
N ASP A 144 1.60 -7.18 -21.94
CA ASP A 144 1.61 -6.04 -21.01
C ASP A 144 0.33 -5.91 -20.16
N ASP A 145 -0.83 -6.34 -20.67
CA ASP A 145 -2.13 -6.24 -19.99
C ASP A 145 -2.27 -7.20 -18.81
N VAL A 146 -1.53 -8.31 -18.80
CA VAL A 146 -1.42 -9.25 -17.67
C VAL A 146 -1.01 -8.52 -16.38
N ALA A 147 -0.15 -7.50 -16.48
CA ALA A 147 0.30 -6.75 -15.32
C ALA A 147 -0.87 -6.06 -14.59
N LEU A 148 -1.81 -5.47 -15.35
CA LEU A 148 -2.98 -4.84 -14.75
C LEU A 148 -3.92 -5.87 -14.13
N GLN A 149 -4.08 -7.04 -14.75
CA GLN A 149 -4.91 -8.11 -14.21
C GLN A 149 -4.37 -8.61 -12.85
N VAL A 150 -3.06 -8.83 -12.73
CA VAL A 150 -2.41 -9.21 -11.47
C VAL A 150 -2.57 -8.12 -10.40
N VAL A 151 -2.37 -6.85 -10.76
CA VAL A 151 -2.56 -5.72 -9.85
C VAL A 151 -4.01 -5.65 -9.35
N LEU A 152 -4.99 -5.81 -10.24
CA LEU A 152 -6.41 -5.78 -9.87
C LEU A 152 -6.77 -6.90 -8.89
N LEU A 153 -6.20 -8.11 -9.05
CA LEU A 153 -6.39 -9.20 -8.09
C LEU A 153 -5.81 -8.86 -6.72
N ALA A 154 -4.60 -8.27 -6.67
CA ALA A 154 -3.98 -7.84 -5.41
C ALA A 154 -4.80 -6.75 -4.70
N GLU A 155 -5.34 -5.78 -5.44
CA GLU A 155 -6.18 -4.70 -4.90
C GLU A 155 -7.55 -5.22 -4.42
N GLY A 156 -8.16 -6.12 -5.19
CA GLY A 156 -9.41 -6.79 -4.83
C GLY A 156 -9.26 -7.64 -3.57
N ALA A 157 -8.12 -8.35 -3.44
CA ALA A 157 -7.81 -9.14 -2.25
C ALA A 157 -7.72 -8.27 -1.00
N GLN A 158 -6.99 -7.15 -1.05
CA GLN A 158 -6.85 -6.21 0.06
C GLN A 158 -8.20 -5.68 0.55
N THR A 159 -9.08 -5.33 -0.39
CA THR A 159 -10.41 -4.79 -0.08
C THR A 159 -11.32 -5.87 0.50
N THR A 160 -11.33 -7.05 -0.11
CA THR A 160 -12.19 -8.16 0.31
C THR A 160 -11.80 -8.66 1.69
N ALA A 161 -10.51 -8.95 1.91
CA ALA A 161 -10.00 -9.42 3.20
C ALA A 161 -10.32 -8.44 4.33
N ALA A 162 -10.26 -7.13 4.08
CA ALA A 162 -10.58 -6.12 5.08
C ALA A 162 -12.06 -6.15 5.51
N ILE A 163 -12.97 -6.46 4.60
CA ILE A 163 -14.41 -6.46 4.85
C ILE A 163 -14.86 -7.79 5.45
N THR A 164 -14.40 -8.90 4.87
CA THR A 164 -14.82 -10.25 5.28
C THR A 164 -14.05 -10.77 6.49
N GLN A 165 -12.90 -10.16 6.80
CA GLN A 165 -11.93 -10.66 7.79
C GLN A 165 -11.45 -12.08 7.45
N ASP A 166 -11.53 -12.45 6.16
CA ASP A 166 -11.05 -13.72 5.64
C ASP A 166 -9.68 -13.51 4.99
N VAL A 167 -8.66 -14.09 5.62
CA VAL A 167 -7.27 -14.01 5.16
C VAL A 167 -6.97 -14.96 4.01
N ASP A 168 -7.76 -16.03 3.85
CA ASP A 168 -7.56 -17.02 2.78
C ASP A 168 -7.86 -16.44 1.38
N VAL A 169 -8.43 -15.23 1.33
CA VAL A 169 -8.61 -14.44 0.10
C VAL A 169 -7.28 -14.20 -0.62
N ALA A 170 -6.17 -14.02 0.11
CA ALA A 170 -4.85 -13.86 -0.51
C ALA A 170 -4.47 -15.09 -1.35
N TYR A 171 -4.74 -16.28 -0.82
CA TYR A 171 -4.52 -17.54 -1.52
C TYR A 171 -5.41 -17.68 -2.77
N GLN A 172 -6.69 -17.29 -2.69
CA GLN A 172 -7.58 -17.31 -3.86
C GLN A 172 -7.13 -16.34 -4.95
N ALA A 173 -6.70 -15.14 -4.57
CA ALA A 173 -6.17 -14.15 -5.51
C ALA A 173 -4.88 -14.64 -6.17
N ARG A 174 -3.99 -15.29 -5.41
CA ARG A 174 -2.79 -15.95 -5.95
C ARG A 174 -3.14 -17.00 -6.99
N ARG A 175 -4.07 -17.91 -6.69
CA ARG A 175 -4.49 -18.97 -7.63
C ARG A 175 -5.07 -18.40 -8.92
N ALA A 176 -5.85 -17.31 -8.83
CA ALA A 176 -6.35 -16.62 -10.00
C ALA A 176 -5.20 -16.02 -10.83
N ALA A 177 -4.20 -15.42 -10.18
CA ALA A 177 -3.01 -14.91 -10.87
C ALA A 177 -2.20 -16.03 -11.53
N GLU A 178 -2.04 -17.19 -10.89
CA GLU A 178 -1.39 -18.36 -11.48
C GLU A 178 -2.08 -18.79 -12.78
N ALA A 179 -3.42 -18.90 -12.76
CA ALA A 179 -4.19 -19.28 -13.94
C ALA A 179 -4.07 -18.26 -15.08
N ILE A 180 -4.05 -16.95 -14.77
CA ILE A 180 -3.83 -15.89 -15.76
C ILE A 180 -2.43 -16.01 -16.37
N LEU A 181 -1.41 -16.20 -15.53
CA LEU A 181 -0.03 -16.32 -15.98
C LEU A 181 0.16 -17.58 -16.84
N ASP A 182 -0.50 -18.69 -16.51
CA ASP A 182 -0.48 -19.92 -17.31
C ASP A 182 -1.13 -19.74 -18.68
N ALA A 183 -2.29 -19.09 -18.71
CA ALA A 183 -3.01 -18.80 -19.96
C ALA A 183 -2.27 -17.80 -20.86
N ALA A 184 -1.43 -16.94 -20.27
CA ALA A 184 -0.69 -15.91 -20.99
C ALA A 184 0.62 -16.42 -21.62
N VAL A 185 1.09 -17.63 -21.28
CA VAL A 185 2.26 -18.23 -21.94
C VAL A 185 1.90 -18.50 -23.40
N PRO A 186 2.61 -17.91 -24.38
CA PRO A 186 2.35 -18.17 -25.78
C PRO A 186 2.48 -19.67 -26.06
N ALA A 187 1.50 -20.27 -26.75
CA ALA A 187 1.63 -21.64 -27.22
C ALA A 187 2.93 -21.76 -28.03
N THR A 188 3.84 -22.62 -27.60
CA THR A 188 5.06 -22.92 -28.35
C THR A 188 4.62 -23.48 -29.70
N THR A 189 4.76 -22.66 -30.76
CA THR A 189 4.48 -23.05 -32.14
C THR A 189 5.74 -23.69 -32.74
#